data_AF-A0A376RLZ0-F1
#
_entry.id   AF-A0A376RLZ0-F1
#
_cell.length_a   1.000
_cell.length_b   1.000
_cell.length_c   1.000
_cell.angle_alpha   90.00
_cell.angle_beta   90.00
_cell.angle_gamma   90.00
#
_symmetry.space_group_name_H-M   'P 1'
#
loop_
_entity.id
_entity.type
_entity.pdbx_description
1 polymer ?
#
loop_
_entity_poly.entity_id
_entity_poly.type
_entity_poly.pdbx_seq_one_letter_code
_entity_poly.pdbx_strand_id
1 'polypeptide(L)'
;MAESHASMRDDFEITVPQIDTLVEIVKAVIGDKGGVRMTGGGFGGCIVALIPEELVPAVQQAVAEQYEAKTGIKETFYVCKPSQGAGQC
;
A
#
# COMPACT_ATOMS: atom_id res chain seq x y z
N MET A 1 8.80 -0.20 7.64
CA MET A 1 7.77 0.45 6.80
C MET A 1 6.61 0.98 7.64
N ALA A 2 6.06 0.19 8.59
CA ALA A 2 4.96 0.62 9.45
C ALA A 2 5.23 1.92 10.21
N GLU A 3 6.39 2.06 10.86
CA GLU A 3 6.76 3.28 11.59
C GLU A 3 6.86 4.51 10.68
N SER A 4 7.35 4.33 9.45
CA SER A 4 7.38 5.41 8.46
C SER A 4 5.96 5.85 8.07
N HIS A 5 5.01 4.92 7.92
CA HIS A 5 3.63 5.28 7.65
C HIS A 5 2.97 5.96 8.85
N ALA A 6 3.22 5.46 10.06
CA ALA A 6 2.71 6.08 11.29
C ALA A 6 3.21 7.53 11.42
N SER A 7 4.51 7.78 11.21
CA SER A 7 5.03 9.16 11.20
C SER A 7 4.43 10.02 10.08
N MET A 8 4.20 9.47 8.88
CA MET A 8 3.53 10.20 7.80
C MET A 8 2.07 10.57 8.12
N ARG A 9 1.36 9.74 8.90
CA ARG A 9 -0.01 9.99 9.35
C ARG A 9 -0.05 10.93 10.55
N ASP A 10 0.76 10.64 11.57
CA ASP A 10 0.63 11.23 12.90
C ASP A 10 1.52 12.46 13.09
N ASP A 11 2.75 12.45 12.56
CA ASP A 11 3.69 13.57 12.71
C ASP A 11 3.61 14.56 11.54
N PHE A 12 3.48 14.04 10.32
CA PHE A 12 3.51 14.84 9.10
C PHE A 12 2.11 15.16 8.56
N GLU A 13 1.09 14.42 9.01
CA GLU A 13 -0.33 14.62 8.65
C GLU A 13 -0.59 14.67 7.13
N ILE A 14 0.11 13.81 6.37
CA ILE A 14 0.02 13.76 4.89
C ILE A 14 -0.74 12.54 4.36
N THR A 15 -1.33 11.71 5.22
CA THR A 15 -2.21 10.62 4.78
C THR A 15 -3.66 11.08 4.66
N VAL A 16 -4.48 10.23 4.05
CA VAL A 16 -5.94 10.39 4.00
C VAL A 16 -6.58 9.06 4.36
N PRO A 17 -7.85 9.03 4.82
CA PRO A 17 -8.50 7.80 5.28
C PRO A 17 -8.46 6.66 4.27
N GLN A 18 -8.49 6.96 2.97
CA GLN A 18 -8.41 5.97 1.90
C GLN A 18 -7.04 5.28 1.85
N ILE A 19 -5.95 6.03 2.06
CA ILE A 19 -4.60 5.47 2.12
C ILE A 19 -4.42 4.64 3.37
N ASP A 20 -4.87 5.15 4.52
CA ASP A 20 -4.75 4.44 5.79
C ASP A 20 -5.56 3.13 5.76
N THR A 21 -6.76 3.15 5.16
CA THR A 21 -7.58 1.95 4.94
C THR A 21 -6.85 0.91 4.09
N LEU A 22 -6.18 1.30 3.01
CA LEU A 22 -5.37 0.37 2.21
C LEU A 22 -4.24 -0.24 3.03
N VAL A 23 -3.51 0.59 3.79
CA VAL A 23 -2.40 0.11 4.63
C VAL A 23 -2.89 -0.88 5.67
N GLU A 24 -4.01 -0.60 6.33
CA GLU A 24 -4.62 -1.48 7.34
C GLU A 24 -5.03 -2.83 6.75
N ILE A 25 -5.74 -2.84 5.61
CA ILE A 25 -6.16 -4.09 4.94
C ILE A 25 -4.92 -4.94 4.59
N VAL A 26 -3.91 -4.34 3.97
CA VAL A 26 -2.70 -5.06 3.58
C VAL A 26 -1.95 -5.57 4.82
N LYS A 27 -1.78 -4.73 5.85
CA LYS A 27 -1.09 -5.09 7.09
C LYS A 27 -1.77 -6.28 7.79
N ALA A 28 -3.10 -6.32 7.80
CA ALA A 28 -3.86 -7.42 8.40
C ALA A 28 -3.60 -8.76 7.71
N VAL A 29 -3.46 -8.79 6.38
CA VAL A 29 -3.18 -10.02 5.63
C VAL A 29 -1.74 -10.49 5.79
N ILE A 30 -0.78 -9.58 5.74
CA ILE A 30 0.65 -9.95 5.69
C ILE A 30 1.24 -10.22 7.07
N GLY A 31 0.60 -9.69 8.13
CA GLY A 31 1.13 -9.76 9.50
C GLY A 31 2.55 -9.19 9.57
N ASP A 32 3.49 -9.98 10.09
CA ASP A 32 4.90 -9.60 10.20
C ASP A 32 5.76 -10.10 9.03
N LYS A 33 5.16 -10.76 8.04
CA LYS A 33 5.86 -11.28 6.87
C LYS A 33 6.11 -10.20 5.80
N GLY A 34 6.24 -8.93 6.17
CA GLY A 34 6.43 -7.86 5.19
C GLY A 34 6.20 -6.47 5.75
N GLY A 35 6.09 -5.49 4.85
CA GLY A 35 5.83 -4.12 5.21
C GLY A 35 5.02 -3.38 4.16
N VAL A 36 4.20 -2.44 4.61
CA VAL A 36 3.38 -1.58 3.77
C VAL A 36 3.43 -0.15 4.30
N ARG A 37 3.40 0.83 3.40
CA ARG A 37 3.26 2.26 3.72
C ARG A 37 2.71 3.02 2.51
N MET A 38 2.22 4.23 2.72
CA MET A 38 1.99 5.19 1.62
C MET A 38 3.28 5.47 0.84
N THR A 39 3.17 5.85 -0.44
CA THR A 39 4.31 6.27 -1.27
C THR A 39 3.97 7.52 -2.09
N GLY A 40 4.96 8.37 -2.37
CA GLY A 40 4.78 9.66 -3.04
C GLY A 40 4.57 10.83 -2.06
N GLY A 41 4.00 11.93 -2.57
CA GLY A 41 3.86 13.19 -1.82
C GLY A 41 2.73 13.23 -0.79
N GLY A 42 1.83 12.25 -0.79
CA GLY A 42 0.69 12.17 0.13
C GLY A 42 -0.61 12.76 -0.38
N PHE A 43 -1.57 12.93 0.54
CA PHE A 43 -2.94 13.38 0.29
C PHE A 43 -3.76 12.50 -0.66
N GLY A 44 -3.40 11.22 -0.74
CA GLY A 44 -3.99 10.23 -1.65
C GLY A 44 -2.92 9.43 -2.40
N GLY A 45 -3.29 8.90 -3.57
CA GLY A 45 -2.38 8.18 -4.45
C GLY A 45 -2.25 6.70 -4.09
N CYS A 46 -1.01 6.24 -3.88
CA CYS A 46 -0.68 4.82 -3.80
C CYS A 46 -0.04 4.44 -2.46
N ILE A 47 -0.17 3.16 -2.12
CA ILE A 47 0.67 2.49 -1.14
C ILE A 47 1.72 1.62 -1.85
N VAL A 48 2.80 1.30 -1.16
CA VAL A 48 3.77 0.29 -1.59
C VAL A 48 3.89 -0.76 -0.50
N ALA A 49 3.86 -2.04 -0.90
CA ALA A 49 4.01 -3.17 -0.02
C ALA A 49 5.14 -4.09 -0.49
N LEU A 50 6.00 -4.51 0.43
CA LEU A 50 6.99 -5.55 0.24
C LEU A 50 6.50 -6.80 0.98
N ILE A 51 6.15 -7.83 0.22
CA ILE A 51 5.50 -9.04 0.72
C ILE A 51 6.05 -10.27 0.00
N PRO A 52 6.03 -11.46 0.63
CA PRO A 52 6.28 -12.74 -0.02
C PRO A 52 5.33 -12.94 -1.19
N GLU A 53 5.84 -13.52 -2.28
CA GLU A 53 5.11 -13.68 -3.53
C GLU A 53 3.85 -14.54 -3.34
N GLU A 54 3.91 -15.53 -2.45
CA GLU A 54 2.77 -16.38 -2.11
C GLU A 54 1.62 -15.65 -1.40
N LEU A 55 1.86 -14.47 -0.82
CA LEU A 55 0.83 -13.66 -0.17
C LEU A 55 0.16 -12.65 -1.12
N VAL A 56 0.72 -12.44 -2.32
CA VAL A 56 0.17 -11.47 -3.29
C VAL A 56 -1.30 -11.73 -3.60
N PRO A 57 -1.75 -12.99 -3.90
CA PRO A 57 -3.15 -13.24 -4.20
C PRO A 57 -4.09 -12.94 -3.02
N ALA A 58 -3.68 -13.31 -1.80
CA ALA A 58 -4.46 -13.07 -0.59
C ALA A 58 -4.61 -11.56 -0.30
N VAL A 59 -3.55 -10.79 -0.53
CA VAL A 59 -3.58 -9.32 -0.39
C VAL A 59 -4.50 -8.69 -1.43
N GLN A 60 -4.40 -9.08 -2.71
CA GLN A 60 -5.26 -8.55 -3.77
C GLN A 60 -6.74 -8.84 -3.49
N GLN A 61 -7.05 -10.06 -3.07
CA GLN A 61 -8.42 -10.45 -2.72
C GLN A 61 -8.95 -9.60 -1.55
N ALA A 62 -8.21 -9.49 -0.45
CA ALA A 62 -8.66 -8.73 0.71
C ALA A 62 -8.90 -7.25 0.39
N VAL A 63 -8.04 -6.65 -0.43
CA VAL A 63 -8.21 -5.26 -0.86
C VAL A 63 -9.43 -5.12 -1.77
N ALA A 64 -9.62 -6.02 -2.75
CA ALA A 64 -10.77 -5.97 -3.64
C ALA A 64 -12.12 -6.16 -2.93
N GLU A 65 -12.16 -6.97 -1.87
CA GLU A 65 -13.37 -7.22 -1.09
C GLU A 65 -13.70 -6.05 -0.13
N GLN A 66 -12.69 -5.37 0.42
CA GLN A 66 -12.89 -4.43 1.52
C GLN A 66 -12.74 -2.96 1.14
N TYR A 67 -11.87 -2.63 0.18
CA TYR A 67 -11.48 -1.24 -0.05
C TYR A 67 -12.62 -0.41 -0.65
N GLU A 68 -13.22 -0.91 -1.74
CA GLU A 68 -14.34 -0.23 -2.38
C GLU A 68 -15.54 -0.13 -1.44
N ALA A 69 -15.82 -1.18 -0.66
CA ALA A 69 -16.89 -1.18 0.33
C ALA A 69 -16.69 -0.13 1.45
N LYS A 70 -15.44 0.14 1.86
CA LYS A 70 -15.11 1.10 2.93
C LYS A 70 -14.95 2.54 2.43
N THR A 71 -14.55 2.73 1.17
CA THR A 71 -14.13 4.04 0.67
C THR A 71 -14.97 4.56 -0.52
N GLY A 72 -15.72 3.68 -1.19
CA GLY A 72 -16.42 3.97 -2.43
C GLY A 72 -15.51 4.10 -3.66
N ILE A 73 -14.22 3.73 -3.54
CA ILE A 73 -13.21 3.86 -4.61
C ILE A 73 -12.74 2.49 -5.07
N LYS A 74 -12.67 2.29 -6.38
CA LYS A 74 -12.11 1.07 -6.96
C LYS A 74 -10.58 1.07 -6.90
N GLU A 75 -10.02 -0.02 -6.42
CA GLU A 75 -8.58 -0.26 -6.36
C GLU A 75 -7.95 -0.55 -7.72
N THR A 76 -6.63 -0.45 -7.80
CA THR A 76 -5.83 -0.93 -8.94
C THR A 76 -4.53 -1.51 -8.42
N PHE A 77 -4.10 -2.64 -8.99
CA PHE A 77 -2.91 -3.36 -8.55
C PHE A 77 -1.80 -3.32 -9.58
N TYR A 78 -0.57 -3.17 -9.10
CA TYR A 78 0.64 -3.31 -9.88
C TYR A 78 1.64 -4.19 -9.14
N VAL A 79 1.91 -5.39 -9.68
CA VAL A 79 2.96 -6.27 -9.16
C VAL A 79 4.26 -5.93 -9.89
N CYS A 80 5.12 -5.17 -9.22
CA CYS A 80 6.32 -4.59 -9.82
C CYS A 80 7.60 -5.29 -9.34
N LYS A 81 8.64 -5.25 -10.18
CA LYS A 81 10.01 -5.61 -9.83
C LYS A 81 10.92 -4.38 -10.01
N PRO A 82 11.95 -4.18 -9.16
CA PRO A 82 12.94 -3.14 -9.37
C PRO A 82 13.55 -3.26 -10.77
N SER A 83 13.66 -2.13 -11.46
CA SER A 83 14.14 -2.05 -12.84
C SER A 83 15.19 -0.95 -12.98
N GLN A 84 15.98 -1.00 -14.05
CA GLN A 84 16.93 0.08 -14.36
C GLN A 84 16.18 1.37 -14.73
N GLY A 85 16.81 2.51 -14.46
CA GLY A 85 16.33 3.81 -14.92
C GLY A 85 16.60 4.03 -16.42
N ALA A 86 16.11 5.14 -16.96
CA ALA A 86 16.39 5.52 -18.35
C ALA A 86 17.89 5.67 -18.60
N GLY A 87 18.38 5.19 -19.75
CA GLY A 87 19.78 5.22 -20.14
C GLY A 87 19.96 5.42 -21.64
N GLN A 88 21.19 5.73 -22.06
CA GLN A 88 21.51 5.84 -23.49
C GLN A 88 21.45 4.44 -24.14
N CYS A 89 20.81 4.37 -25.31
CA CYS A 89 20.75 3.17 -26.15
C CYS A 89 22.12 2.81 -26.71
#